data_AF-A0A6M0G6N4-F1
#
_entry.id   AF-A0A6M0G6N4-F1
#
_cell.length_a   1.000
_cell.length_b   1.000
_cell.length_c   1.000
_cell.angle_alpha   90.00
_cell.angle_beta   90.00
_cell.angle_gamma   90.00
#
_symmetry.space_group_name_H-M   'P 1'
#
loop_
_entity.id
_entity.type
_entity.pdbx_description
1 polymer ?
#
loop_
_entity_poly.entity_id
_entity_poly.type
_entity_poly.pdbx_seq_one_letter_code
_entity_poly.pdbx_strand_id
1 'polypeptide(L)'
;MRIDELPLLIAQCQKMGLPKLIEKYFPTHGNWHGLSLGWVVVVWLCHIISQQDHRLCYVQDWVEKRRQTLRGSIGQSLRELDWSDDRLAASLRYLSQDENWEEFERELGGNLVQVYEIETNKVYLDSTTGSSYCGADEAGLFQWGKSKDHRPDLRQVKIMLSTLEPIGMPVATEILAGNNADDPLYIPAVNRVRKTLNKSGLLYIGDCKMAALSTRAKINC
;
A
#
# COMPACT_ATOMS: atom_id res chain seq x y z
N MET A 1 1.52 18.14 18.20
CA MET A 1 1.41 16.67 18.15
C MET A 1 1.24 16.15 19.56
N ARG A 2 0.14 15.44 19.86
CA ARG A 2 -0.13 14.89 21.20
C ARG A 2 0.65 13.58 21.37
N ILE A 3 1.23 13.36 22.56
CA ILE A 3 2.04 12.17 22.86
C ILE A 3 1.24 10.86 22.71
N ASP A 4 -0.09 10.94 22.87
CA ASP A 4 -1.00 9.78 22.89
C ASP A 4 -1.32 9.21 21.49
N GLU A 5 -0.95 9.91 20.43
CA GLU A 5 -1.26 9.49 19.05
C GLU A 5 -0.44 8.27 18.62
N LEU A 6 0.84 8.22 19.02
CA LEU A 6 1.77 7.21 18.56
C LEU A 6 1.47 5.80 19.09
N PRO A 7 1.17 5.60 20.39
CA PRO A 7 0.71 4.30 20.88
C PRO A 7 -0.54 3.80 20.16
N LEU A 8 -1.49 4.69 19.83
CA LEU A 8 -2.70 4.33 19.11
C LEU A 8 -2.39 3.86 17.68
N LEU A 9 -1.57 4.60 16.93
CA LEU A 9 -1.16 4.20 15.58
C LEU A 9 -0.44 2.85 15.59
N ILE A 10 0.48 2.64 16.53
CA ILE A 10 1.22 1.37 16.66
C ILE A 10 0.29 0.22 17.01
N ALA A 11 -0.61 0.41 17.98
CA ALA A 11 -1.60 -0.60 18.36
C ALA A 11 -2.52 -0.95 17.19
N GLN A 12 -2.92 0.04 16.39
CA GLN A 12 -3.71 -0.17 15.18
C GLN A 12 -2.93 -0.98 14.14
N CYS A 13 -1.67 -0.64 13.85
CA CYS A 13 -0.81 -1.41 12.95
C CYS A 13 -0.59 -2.86 13.43
N GLN A 14 -0.41 -3.07 14.74
CA GLN A 14 -0.34 -4.40 15.34
C GLN A 14 -1.64 -5.17 15.16
N LYS A 15 -2.79 -4.54 15.43
CA LYS A 15 -4.12 -5.15 15.28
C LYS A 15 -4.40 -5.58 13.84
N MET A 16 -3.90 -4.83 12.87
CA MET A 16 -3.95 -5.19 11.44
C MET A 16 -2.96 -6.29 11.03
N GLY A 17 -2.06 -6.71 11.94
CA GLY A 17 -1.03 -7.70 11.66
C GLY A 17 0.16 -7.18 10.84
N LEU A 18 0.22 -5.86 10.61
CA LEU A 18 1.12 -5.24 9.64
C LEU A 18 2.61 -5.57 9.86
N PRO A 19 3.19 -5.49 11.08
CA PRO A 19 4.59 -5.85 11.27
C PRO A 19 4.90 -7.29 10.85
N LYS A 20 4.03 -8.23 11.23
CA LYS A 20 4.22 -9.66 10.94
C LYS A 20 4.07 -9.97 9.46
N LEU A 21 3.11 -9.33 8.78
CA LEU A 21 2.92 -9.51 7.35
C LEU A 21 4.10 -8.96 6.55
N ILE A 22 4.64 -7.81 6.94
CA ILE A 22 5.83 -7.26 6.27
C ILE A 22 7.00 -8.23 6.42
N GLU A 23 7.24 -8.74 7.62
CA GLU A 23 8.32 -9.72 7.87
C GLU A 23 8.14 -11.02 7.08
N LYS A 24 6.89 -11.47 6.93
CA LYS A 24 6.54 -12.68 6.19
C LYS A 24 6.80 -12.54 4.68
N TYR A 25 6.39 -11.42 4.10
CA TYR A 25 6.39 -11.24 2.63
C TYR A 25 7.61 -10.51 2.10
N PHE A 26 8.33 -9.78 2.93
CA PHE A 26 9.54 -9.04 2.54
C PHE A 26 10.73 -9.49 3.40
N PRO A 27 11.27 -10.70 3.14
CA PRO A 27 12.38 -11.22 3.91
C PRO A 27 13.65 -10.38 3.72
N THR A 28 14.31 -10.06 4.82
CA THR A 28 15.58 -9.32 4.81
C THR A 28 16.79 -10.23 4.60
N HIS A 29 17.90 -9.66 4.13
CA HIS A 29 19.16 -10.40 4.04
C HIS A 29 19.71 -10.80 5.44
N GLY A 30 20.64 -11.76 5.48
CA GLY A 30 21.25 -12.24 6.73
C GLY A 30 21.98 -11.17 7.56
N ASN A 31 22.44 -10.08 6.93
CA ASN A 31 23.11 -8.97 7.64
C ASN A 31 22.12 -8.01 8.33
N TRP A 32 20.81 -8.26 8.29
CA TRP A 32 19.82 -7.40 8.94
C TRP A 32 19.76 -7.76 10.41
N HIS A 33 20.12 -6.82 11.29
CA HIS A 33 20.25 -7.07 12.72
C HIS A 33 19.52 -6.00 13.53
N GLY A 34 19.02 -6.37 14.71
CA GLY A 34 18.25 -5.47 15.57
C GLY A 34 16.76 -5.61 15.28
N LEU A 35 16.05 -4.48 15.22
CA LEU A 35 14.61 -4.48 15.03
C LEU A 35 14.23 -5.05 13.65
N SER A 36 13.15 -5.82 13.58
CA SER A 36 12.68 -6.43 12.32
C SER A 36 12.26 -5.38 11.29
N LEU A 37 12.28 -5.75 10.01
CA LEU A 37 11.82 -4.87 8.93
C LEU A 37 10.39 -4.38 9.17
N GLY A 38 9.49 -5.27 9.56
CA GLY A 38 8.09 -4.92 9.81
C GLY A 38 7.94 -3.84 10.87
N TRP A 39 8.72 -3.91 11.94
CA TRP A 39 8.70 -2.91 12.99
C TRP A 39 9.34 -1.58 12.58
N VAL A 40 10.44 -1.62 11.83
CA VAL A 40 11.06 -0.40 11.28
C VAL A 40 10.06 0.32 10.37
N VAL A 41 9.41 -0.41 9.44
CA VAL A 41 8.42 0.14 8.50
C VAL A 41 7.19 0.66 9.23
N VAL A 42 6.66 -0.05 10.23
CA VAL A 42 5.47 0.41 10.98
C VAL A 42 5.74 1.72 11.72
N VAL A 43 6.89 1.87 12.37
CA VAL A 43 7.24 3.14 13.04
C VAL A 43 7.47 4.25 12.02
N TRP A 44 8.08 3.93 10.87
CA TRP A 44 8.23 4.91 9.80
C TRP A 44 6.88 5.35 9.22
N LEU A 45 5.92 4.44 9.03
CA LEU A 45 4.53 4.79 8.66
C LEU A 45 3.87 5.69 9.71
N CYS A 46 4.07 5.42 11.00
CA CYS A 46 3.57 6.28 12.06
C CYS A 46 4.19 7.70 12.01
N HIS A 47 5.49 7.80 11.66
CA HIS A 47 6.14 9.08 11.42
C HIS A 47 5.46 9.83 10.26
N ILE A 48 5.26 9.16 9.12
CA ILE A 48 4.63 9.75 7.93
C ILE A 48 3.23 10.28 8.27
N ILE A 49 2.40 9.49 8.93
CA ILE A 49 1.02 9.88 9.27
C ILE A 49 1.02 11.04 10.27
N SER A 50 1.85 10.96 11.30
CA SER A 50 1.83 11.94 12.39
C SER A 50 2.53 13.26 12.03
N GLN A 51 3.58 13.21 11.21
CA GLN A 51 4.33 14.40 10.79
C GLN A 51 3.89 14.94 9.43
N GLN A 52 3.13 14.16 8.66
CA GLN A 52 2.83 14.43 7.25
C GLN A 52 4.10 14.63 6.42
N ASP A 53 5.16 13.90 6.79
CA ASP A 53 6.49 14.01 6.20
C ASP A 53 7.04 12.63 5.87
N HIS A 54 7.45 12.46 4.61
CA HIS A 54 7.97 11.20 4.08
C HIS A 54 9.50 11.19 3.96
N ARG A 55 10.17 12.30 4.29
CA ARG A 55 11.62 12.44 4.16
C ARG A 55 12.33 11.58 5.21
N LEU A 56 13.24 10.71 4.76
CA LEU A 56 13.94 9.73 5.59
C LEU A 56 14.83 10.36 6.65
N CYS A 57 15.51 11.46 6.31
CA CYS A 57 16.52 12.11 7.15
C CYS A 57 15.99 12.64 8.51
N TYR A 58 14.68 12.82 8.67
CA TYR A 58 14.08 13.30 9.93
C TYR A 58 13.58 12.18 10.85
N VAL A 59 13.54 10.93 10.38
CA VAL A 59 12.90 9.83 11.11
C VAL A 59 13.72 9.45 12.34
N GLN A 60 15.05 9.35 12.22
CA GLN A 60 15.93 9.00 13.35
C GLN A 60 15.79 10.00 14.51
N ASP A 61 15.93 11.30 14.22
CA ASP A 61 15.77 12.37 15.21
C ASP A 61 14.37 12.39 15.84
N TRP A 62 13.34 12.05 15.05
CA TRP A 62 11.97 11.98 15.52
C TRP A 62 11.75 10.78 16.47
N VAL A 63 12.35 9.64 16.17
CA VAL A 63 12.33 8.43 17.00
C VAL A 63 13.06 8.65 18.33
N GLU A 64 14.25 9.24 18.31
CA GLU A 64 15.06 9.40 19.53
C GLU A 64 14.33 10.23 20.58
N LYS A 65 13.63 11.30 20.16
CA LYS A 65 12.77 12.12 21.03
C LYS A 65 11.57 11.37 21.63
N ARG A 66 11.24 10.17 21.14
CA ARG A 66 10.05 9.38 21.52
C ARG A 66 10.40 7.94 21.91
N ARG A 67 11.68 7.67 22.17
CA ARG A 67 12.22 6.33 22.39
C ARG A 67 11.52 5.56 23.50
N GLN A 68 11.17 6.23 24.61
CA GLN A 68 10.48 5.60 25.74
C GLN A 68 9.06 5.12 25.35
N THR A 69 8.29 5.97 24.66
CA THR A 69 6.94 5.64 24.18
C THR A 69 6.97 4.51 23.16
N LEU A 70 7.90 4.57 22.21
CA LEU A 70 8.08 3.52 21.20
C LEU A 70 8.46 2.19 21.85
N ARG A 71 9.41 2.19 22.79
CA ARG A 71 9.82 0.98 23.50
C ARG A 71 8.64 0.36 24.26
N GLY A 72 7.82 1.19 24.91
CA GLY A 72 6.61 0.74 25.60
C GLY A 72 5.54 0.16 24.66
N SER A 73 5.37 0.75 23.48
CA SER A 73 4.33 0.34 22.52
C SER A 73 4.72 -0.90 21.70
N ILE A 74 6.01 -1.03 21.36
CA ILE A 74 6.54 -2.14 20.56
C ILE A 74 6.86 -3.35 21.45
N GLY A 75 7.23 -3.11 22.72
CA GLY A 75 7.63 -4.17 23.65
C GLY A 75 9.00 -4.80 23.35
N GLN A 76 9.85 -4.13 22.55
CA GLN A 76 11.17 -4.63 22.16
C GLN A 76 12.26 -3.59 22.42
N SER A 77 13.51 -4.05 22.51
CA SER A 77 14.68 -3.17 22.63
C SER A 77 14.90 -2.39 21.34
N LEU A 78 15.07 -1.07 21.46
CA LEU A 78 15.34 -0.16 20.34
C LEU A 78 16.80 0.25 20.32
N ARG A 79 17.47 0.09 19.18
CA ARG A 79 18.81 0.60 18.90
C ARG A 79 18.69 1.98 18.27
N GLU A 80 19.70 2.80 18.49
CA GLU A 80 19.76 4.17 17.96
C GLU A 80 19.70 4.21 16.42
N LEU A 81 20.36 3.24 15.77
CA LEU A 81 20.45 3.14 14.32
C LEU A 81 19.35 2.27 13.69
N ASP A 82 18.27 1.96 14.42
CA ASP A 82 17.14 1.21 13.85
C ASP A 82 16.35 2.03 12.81
N TRP A 83 16.51 3.36 12.80
CA TRP A 83 15.85 4.27 11.85
C TRP A 83 16.82 5.27 11.19
N SER A 84 18.09 4.90 11.02
CA SER A 84 19.01 5.70 10.21
C SER A 84 18.52 5.77 8.76
N ASP A 85 18.90 6.83 8.05
CA ASP A 85 18.54 7.03 6.64
C ASP A 85 18.93 5.82 5.77
N ASP A 86 20.17 5.31 5.94
CA ASP A 86 20.65 4.11 5.26
C ASP A 86 19.75 2.88 5.49
N ARG A 87 19.20 2.74 6.70
CA ARG A 87 18.34 1.61 7.06
C ARG A 87 16.94 1.74 6.49
N LEU A 88 16.43 2.96 6.40
CA LEU A 88 15.15 3.24 5.72
C LEU A 88 15.28 3.08 4.21
N ALA A 89 16.38 3.55 3.62
CA ALA A 89 16.72 3.30 2.23
C ALA A 89 16.88 1.80 1.95
N ALA A 90 17.48 1.03 2.87
CA ALA A 90 17.51 -0.42 2.78
C ALA A 90 16.11 -1.04 2.83
N SER A 91 15.23 -0.53 3.69
CA SER A 91 13.83 -0.99 3.79
C SER A 91 13.09 -0.86 2.45
N LEU A 92 13.29 0.25 1.74
CA LEU A 92 12.71 0.45 0.39
C LEU A 92 13.17 -0.60 -0.63
N ARG A 93 14.42 -1.06 -0.56
CA ARG A 93 14.93 -2.13 -1.45
C ARG A 93 14.27 -3.48 -1.20
N TYR A 94 13.89 -3.77 0.05
CA TYR A 94 13.11 -4.98 0.35
C TYR A 94 11.66 -4.86 -0.11
N LEU A 95 11.07 -3.66 0.05
CA LEU A 95 9.71 -3.38 -0.37
C LEU A 95 9.56 -3.24 -1.89
N SER A 96 10.64 -3.10 -2.66
CA SER A 96 10.59 -2.96 -4.12
C SER A 96 10.40 -4.29 -4.87
N GLN A 97 10.01 -5.36 -4.19
CA GLN A 97 9.77 -6.67 -4.80
C GLN A 97 8.29 -6.80 -5.17
N ASP A 98 7.94 -6.40 -6.40
CA ASP A 98 6.55 -6.32 -6.88
C ASP A 98 5.79 -7.65 -6.73
N GLU A 99 6.47 -8.78 -6.94
CA GLU A 99 5.90 -10.12 -6.84
C GLU A 99 5.31 -10.44 -5.45
N ASN A 100 5.83 -9.80 -4.40
CA ASN A 100 5.40 -10.06 -3.03
C ASN A 100 4.14 -9.26 -2.64
N TRP A 101 3.83 -8.17 -3.36
CA TRP A 101 2.76 -7.26 -2.98
C TRP A 101 1.37 -7.85 -3.16
N GLU A 102 1.13 -8.66 -4.20
CA GLU A 102 -0.20 -9.26 -4.39
C GLU A 102 -0.57 -10.17 -3.21
N GLU A 103 0.36 -11.01 -2.78
CA GLU A 103 0.18 -11.94 -1.67
C GLU A 103 0.07 -11.20 -0.33
N PHE A 104 0.90 -10.17 -0.12
CA PHE A 104 0.83 -9.30 1.04
C PHE A 104 -0.52 -8.57 1.15
N GLU A 105 -0.96 -7.90 0.08
CA GLU A 105 -2.25 -7.19 0.04
C GLU A 105 -3.41 -8.16 0.25
N ARG A 106 -3.33 -9.38 -0.31
CA ARG A 106 -4.36 -10.41 -0.14
C ARG A 106 -4.53 -10.80 1.33
N GLU A 107 -3.43 -11.10 2.02
CA GLU A 107 -3.51 -11.49 3.44
C GLU A 107 -3.87 -10.31 4.35
N LEU A 108 -3.34 -9.12 4.07
CA LEU A 108 -3.72 -7.91 4.80
C LEU A 108 -5.21 -7.61 4.62
N GLY A 109 -5.71 -7.62 3.39
CA GLY A 109 -7.12 -7.37 3.08
C GLY A 109 -8.06 -8.36 3.77
N GLY A 110 -7.73 -9.66 3.73
CA GLY A 110 -8.47 -10.70 4.45
C GLY A 110 -8.49 -10.46 5.96
N ASN A 111 -7.34 -10.13 6.55
CA ASN A 111 -7.24 -9.80 7.97
C ASN A 111 -8.10 -8.59 8.34
N LEU A 112 -8.08 -7.52 7.53
CA LEU A 112 -8.88 -6.32 7.78
C LEU A 112 -10.37 -6.60 7.74
N VAL A 113 -10.84 -7.34 6.74
CA VAL A 113 -12.25 -7.74 6.63
C VAL A 113 -12.70 -8.52 7.86
N GLN A 114 -11.87 -9.46 8.33
CA GLN A 114 -12.19 -10.27 9.51
C GLN A 114 -12.15 -9.44 10.81
N VAL A 115 -11.11 -8.64 11.00
CA VAL A 115 -10.87 -7.88 12.25
C VAL A 115 -11.88 -6.75 12.45
N TYR A 116 -12.38 -6.17 11.36
CA TYR A 116 -13.33 -5.05 11.40
C TYR A 116 -14.74 -5.42 10.92
N GLU A 117 -15.01 -6.71 10.66
CA GLU A 117 -16.31 -7.22 10.21
C GLU A 117 -16.89 -6.41 9.03
N ILE A 118 -16.05 -6.14 8.03
CA ILE A 118 -16.39 -5.24 6.92
C ILE A 118 -17.34 -5.94 5.95
N GLU A 119 -18.38 -5.23 5.49
CA GLU A 119 -19.25 -5.73 4.44
C GLU A 119 -18.51 -5.86 3.09
N THR A 120 -18.65 -7.02 2.45
CA THR A 120 -17.86 -7.36 1.24
C THR A 120 -18.69 -7.46 -0.04
N ASN A 121 -19.97 -7.08 0.00
CA ASN A 121 -20.90 -7.36 -1.10
C ASN A 121 -20.71 -6.44 -2.32
N LYS A 122 -20.12 -5.25 -2.12
CA LYS A 122 -20.01 -4.22 -3.15
C LYS A 122 -18.60 -3.67 -3.22
N VAL A 123 -18.11 -3.54 -4.45
CA VAL A 123 -16.74 -3.14 -4.75
C VAL A 123 -16.78 -2.03 -5.80
N TYR A 124 -16.18 -0.89 -5.48
CA TYR A 124 -15.95 0.18 -6.44
C TYR A 124 -14.59 0.00 -7.12
N LEU A 125 -14.59 0.12 -8.44
CA LEU A 125 -13.44 -0.01 -9.32
C LEU A 125 -13.24 1.32 -10.06
N ASP A 126 -12.13 1.99 -9.80
CA ASP A 126 -11.79 3.23 -10.50
C ASP A 126 -10.30 3.36 -10.76
N SER A 127 -9.96 4.04 -11.86
CA SER A 127 -8.58 4.32 -12.24
C SER A 127 -8.26 5.81 -12.13
N THR A 128 -7.17 6.11 -11.45
CA THR A 128 -6.61 7.46 -11.36
C THR A 128 -5.19 7.51 -11.92
N THR A 129 -4.74 8.70 -12.26
CA THR A 129 -3.38 8.95 -12.77
C THR A 129 -2.69 9.99 -11.90
N GLY A 130 -1.45 9.73 -11.51
CA GLY A 130 -0.59 10.71 -10.84
C GLY A 130 0.45 11.24 -11.82
N SER A 131 0.50 12.56 -12.03
CA SER A 131 1.51 13.20 -12.89
C SER A 131 2.77 13.59 -12.11
N SER A 132 3.94 13.46 -12.74
CA SER A 132 5.24 13.72 -12.12
C SER A 132 6.22 14.41 -13.08
N TYR A 133 7.16 15.15 -12.49
CA TYR A 133 8.30 15.78 -13.17
C TYR A 133 9.52 14.86 -13.28
N CYS A 134 9.38 13.58 -12.91
CA CYS A 134 10.50 12.64 -12.90
C CYS A 134 11.06 12.36 -14.31
N GLY A 135 12.36 12.02 -14.33
CA GLY A 135 13.09 11.63 -15.53
C GLY A 135 12.50 10.42 -16.26
N ALA A 136 12.95 10.19 -17.50
CA ALA A 136 12.46 9.08 -18.32
C ALA A 136 13.19 7.82 -17.91
N ASP A 137 12.43 6.76 -17.68
CA ASP A 137 12.96 5.42 -17.75
C ASP A 137 12.04 4.65 -18.70
N GLU A 138 12.57 4.15 -19.81
CA GLU A 138 11.78 3.43 -20.81
C GLU A 138 11.14 2.15 -20.24
N ALA A 139 11.74 1.57 -19.20
CA ALA A 139 11.21 0.42 -18.47
C ALA A 139 10.41 0.81 -17.21
N GLY A 140 10.31 2.11 -16.90
CA GLY A 140 9.73 2.61 -15.66
C GLY A 140 8.21 2.77 -15.69
N LEU A 141 7.62 2.96 -14.50
CA LEU A 141 6.18 3.22 -14.33
C LEU A 141 5.74 4.59 -14.84
N PHE A 142 6.62 5.59 -14.78
CA PHE A 142 6.28 6.93 -15.23
C PHE A 142 6.41 7.03 -16.74
N GLN A 143 5.27 7.02 -17.44
CA GLN A 143 5.20 7.03 -18.90
C GLN A 143 4.26 8.12 -19.43
N TRP A 144 4.41 8.47 -20.70
CA TRP A 144 3.53 9.39 -21.39
C TRP A 144 2.16 8.73 -21.65
N GLY A 145 1.09 9.33 -21.13
CA GLY A 145 -0.26 8.81 -21.21
C GLY A 145 -1.29 9.87 -21.57
N LYS A 146 -2.55 9.45 -21.74
CA LYS A 146 -3.66 10.39 -21.91
C LYS A 146 -4.02 11.00 -20.56
N SER A 147 -3.54 12.21 -20.32
CA SER A 147 -3.78 12.94 -19.08
C SER A 147 -5.25 13.37 -18.95
N LYS A 148 -5.91 12.91 -17.87
CA LYS A 148 -7.23 13.42 -17.46
C LYS A 148 -7.15 14.84 -16.88
N ASP A 149 -5.96 15.25 -16.41
CA ASP A 149 -5.69 16.56 -15.80
C ASP A 149 -5.18 17.62 -16.79
N HIS A 150 -5.26 17.34 -18.10
CA HIS A 150 -4.79 18.23 -19.17
C HIS A 150 -3.29 18.60 -19.06
N ARG A 151 -2.47 17.67 -18.54
CA ARG A 151 -1.00 17.77 -18.46
C ARG A 151 -0.32 16.74 -19.36
N PRO A 152 -0.42 16.86 -20.70
CA PRO A 152 0.26 15.97 -21.63
C PRO A 152 1.78 16.16 -21.62
N ASP A 153 2.26 17.24 -20.99
CA ASP A 153 3.67 17.59 -20.77
C ASP A 153 4.30 16.87 -19.57
N LEU A 154 3.51 16.15 -18.78
CA LEU A 154 4.01 15.34 -17.66
C LEU A 154 3.84 13.85 -17.89
N ARG A 155 4.82 13.09 -17.38
CA ARG A 155 4.69 11.63 -17.26
C ARG A 155 3.72 11.27 -16.17
N GLN A 156 3.10 10.11 -16.32
CA GLN A 156 2.05 9.64 -15.44
C GLN A 156 2.35 8.24 -14.93
N VAL A 157 1.93 7.97 -13.70
CA VAL A 157 1.69 6.63 -13.19
C VAL A 157 0.19 6.42 -13.13
N LYS A 158 -0.27 5.20 -13.39
CA LYS A 158 -1.68 4.83 -13.28
C LYS A 158 -1.90 3.94 -12.08
N ILE A 159 -2.98 4.16 -11.37
CA ILE A 159 -3.39 3.40 -10.20
C ILE A 159 -4.81 2.91 -10.46
N MET A 160 -5.00 1.59 -10.51
CA MET A 160 -6.32 0.98 -10.48
C MET A 160 -6.62 0.56 -9.04
N LEU A 161 -7.70 1.09 -8.47
CA LEU A 161 -8.07 0.84 -7.09
C LEU A 161 -9.40 0.08 -7.03
N SER A 162 -9.42 -0.98 -6.22
CA SER A 162 -10.64 -1.71 -5.84
C SER A 162 -10.95 -1.44 -4.37
N THR A 163 -12.11 -0.86 -4.07
CA THR A 163 -12.48 -0.48 -2.70
C THR A 163 -13.82 -1.05 -2.26
N LEU A 164 -13.96 -1.40 -0.97
CA LEU A 164 -15.21 -1.89 -0.39
C LEU A 164 -16.13 -0.74 0.06
N GLU A 165 -17.43 -0.88 -0.25
CA GLU A 165 -18.48 -0.13 0.44
C GLU A 165 -18.64 -0.64 1.89
N PRO A 166 -19.03 0.19 2.89
CA PRO A 166 -19.29 1.63 2.85
C PRO A 166 -18.09 2.53 3.16
N ILE A 167 -16.97 1.95 3.61
CA ILE A 167 -15.86 2.73 4.16
C ILE A 167 -14.77 3.09 3.13
N GLY A 168 -14.89 2.63 1.88
CA GLY A 168 -13.91 2.87 0.83
C GLY A 168 -12.57 2.16 1.07
N MET A 169 -12.56 1.05 1.81
CA MET A 169 -11.31 0.35 2.14
C MET A 169 -10.72 -0.30 0.89
N PRO A 170 -9.45 -0.03 0.53
CA PRO A 170 -8.75 -0.73 -0.54
C PRO A 170 -8.61 -2.23 -0.27
N VAL A 171 -8.94 -3.04 -1.27
CA VAL A 171 -8.80 -4.52 -1.24
C VAL A 171 -7.84 -5.03 -2.32
N ALA A 172 -7.65 -4.25 -3.39
CA ALA A 172 -6.61 -4.49 -4.38
C ALA A 172 -6.15 -3.15 -4.98
N THR A 173 -4.84 -2.99 -5.11
CA THR A 173 -4.22 -1.82 -5.74
C THR A 173 -3.29 -2.28 -6.85
N GLU A 174 -3.50 -1.84 -8.07
CA GLU A 174 -2.58 -2.11 -9.18
C GLU A 174 -1.89 -0.82 -9.62
N ILE A 175 -0.56 -0.85 -9.61
CA ILE A 175 0.28 0.25 -10.07
C ILE A 175 0.77 -0.10 -11.48
N LEU A 176 0.48 0.78 -12.42
CA LEU A 176 0.64 0.53 -13.84
C LEU A 176 1.38 1.69 -14.50
N ALA A 177 2.08 1.40 -15.60
CA ALA A 177 2.68 2.45 -16.39
C ALA A 177 1.61 3.40 -16.97
N GLY A 178 1.87 4.71 -16.97
CA GLY A 178 0.88 5.73 -17.34
C GLY A 178 0.28 5.62 -18.75
N ASN A 179 0.97 4.94 -19.66
CA ASN A 179 0.53 4.67 -21.04
C ASN A 179 -0.45 3.50 -21.17
N ASN A 180 -0.72 2.73 -20.11
CA ASN A 180 -1.70 1.64 -20.16
C ASN A 180 -3.13 2.16 -20.38
N ALA A 181 -3.94 1.46 -21.17
CA ALA A 181 -5.37 1.76 -21.31
C ALA A 181 -6.16 1.34 -20.06
N ASP A 182 -7.34 1.93 -19.83
CA ASP A 182 -8.19 1.58 -18.67
C ASP A 182 -8.98 0.28 -18.90
N ASP A 183 -9.48 0.06 -20.11
CA ASP A 183 -10.35 -1.07 -20.47
C ASP A 183 -9.83 -2.47 -20.04
N PRO A 184 -8.53 -2.81 -20.17
CA PRO A 184 -8.05 -4.13 -19.74
C PRO A 184 -7.88 -4.28 -18.22
N LEU A 185 -8.03 -3.22 -17.42
CA LEU A 185 -7.67 -3.21 -15.99
C LEU A 185 -8.77 -3.76 -15.07
N TYR A 186 -10.03 -3.73 -15.49
CA TYR A 186 -11.15 -4.15 -14.65
C TYR A 186 -11.11 -5.64 -14.29
N ILE A 187 -10.76 -6.51 -15.24
CA ILE A 187 -10.77 -7.96 -15.02
C ILE A 187 -9.63 -8.42 -14.09
N PRO A 188 -8.38 -7.96 -14.27
CA PRO A 188 -7.32 -8.17 -13.28
C PRO A 188 -7.76 -7.74 -11.87
N ALA A 189 -8.31 -6.53 -11.73
CA ALA A 189 -8.75 -5.99 -10.45
C ALA A 189 -9.87 -6.85 -9.81
N VAL A 190 -10.87 -7.25 -10.59
CA VAL A 190 -11.95 -8.17 -10.16
C VAL A 190 -11.37 -9.50 -9.67
N ASN A 191 -10.41 -10.09 -10.40
CA ASN A 191 -9.79 -11.34 -10.03
C ASN A 191 -8.99 -11.22 -8.72
N ARG A 192 -8.25 -10.12 -8.53
CA ARG A 192 -7.53 -9.83 -7.28
C ARG A 192 -8.49 -9.71 -6.11
N VAL A 193 -9.60 -8.98 -6.28
CA VAL A 193 -10.64 -8.85 -5.25
C VAL A 193 -11.24 -10.22 -4.89
N ARG A 194 -11.58 -11.06 -5.87
CA ARG A 194 -12.11 -12.41 -5.62
C ARG A 194 -11.13 -13.28 -4.84
N LYS A 195 -9.83 -13.20 -5.16
CA LYS A 195 -8.77 -13.89 -4.40
C LYS A 195 -8.67 -13.38 -2.97
N THR A 196 -8.69 -12.06 -2.75
CA THR A 196 -8.58 -11.46 -1.41
C THR A 196 -9.78 -11.76 -0.52
N LEU A 197 -10.98 -11.67 -1.08
CA LEU A 197 -12.22 -11.89 -0.31
C LEU A 197 -12.64 -13.36 -0.28
N ASN A 198 -11.99 -14.22 -1.07
CA ASN A 198 -12.34 -15.62 -1.28
C ASN A 198 -13.85 -15.82 -1.52
N LYS A 199 -14.44 -14.93 -2.33
CA LYS A 199 -15.90 -14.82 -2.52
C LYS A 199 -16.25 -14.52 -3.97
N SER A 200 -17.33 -15.13 -4.44
CA SER A 200 -17.96 -14.86 -5.74
C SER A 200 -19.31 -14.15 -5.54
N GLY A 201 -19.92 -13.70 -6.65
CA GLY A 201 -21.24 -13.04 -6.60
C GLY A 201 -21.21 -11.63 -6.00
N LEU A 202 -20.08 -10.93 -6.09
CA LEU A 202 -19.95 -9.55 -5.65
C LEU A 202 -20.56 -8.58 -6.68
N LEU A 203 -21.13 -7.48 -6.21
CA LEU A 203 -21.54 -6.36 -7.07
C LEU A 203 -20.33 -5.45 -7.32
N TYR A 204 -19.92 -5.35 -8.58
CA TYR A 204 -18.86 -4.45 -9.01
C TYR A 204 -19.45 -3.20 -9.65
N ILE A 205 -18.95 -2.03 -9.24
CA ILE A 205 -19.40 -0.73 -9.71
C ILE A 205 -18.18 0.02 -10.25
N GLY A 206 -18.27 0.55 -11.47
CA GLY A 206 -17.19 1.30 -12.11
C GLY A 206 -17.73 2.29 -13.14
N ASP A 207 -16.82 3.03 -13.78
CA ASP A 207 -17.19 4.01 -14.82
C ASP A 207 -17.71 3.34 -16.12
N CYS A 208 -18.05 4.16 -17.11
CA CYS A 208 -18.60 3.68 -18.38
C CYS A 208 -17.66 2.75 -19.17
N LYS A 209 -16.35 2.78 -18.94
CA LYS A 209 -15.37 1.93 -19.65
C LYS A 209 -15.48 0.48 -19.20
N MET A 210 -15.98 0.24 -17.99
CA MET A 210 -16.30 -1.10 -17.49
C MET A 210 -17.40 -1.78 -18.33
N ALA A 211 -18.22 -1.03 -19.08
CA ALA A 211 -19.28 -1.59 -19.92
C ALA A 211 -18.77 -2.30 -21.20
N ALA A 212 -17.46 -2.33 -21.44
CA ALA A 212 -16.85 -3.08 -22.53
C ALA A 212 -17.32 -4.55 -22.55
N LEU A 213 -17.57 -5.09 -23.76
CA LEU A 213 -18.12 -6.45 -23.92
C LEU A 213 -17.22 -7.52 -23.30
N SER A 214 -15.90 -7.38 -23.46
CA SER A 214 -14.89 -8.27 -22.88
C SER A 214 -14.95 -8.33 -21.36
N THR A 215 -15.24 -7.20 -20.71
CA THR A 215 -15.40 -7.09 -19.25
C THR A 215 -16.71 -7.75 -18.80
N ARG A 216 -17.84 -7.38 -19.43
CA ARG A 216 -19.16 -7.94 -19.09
C ARG A 216 -19.25 -9.46 -19.27
N ALA A 217 -18.58 -10.00 -20.30
CA ALA A 217 -18.56 -11.44 -20.56
C ALA A 217 -17.83 -12.24 -19.47
N LYS A 218 -16.92 -11.62 -18.71
CA LYS A 218 -16.09 -12.32 -17.71
C LYS A 218 -16.57 -12.12 -16.26
N ILE A 219 -17.25 -11.02 -15.95
CA ILE A 219 -17.70 -10.72 -14.57
C ILE A 219 -18.88 -11.62 -14.14
N ASN A 220 -19.71 -12.06 -15.07
CA ASN A 220 -20.88 -12.92 -14.79
C ASN A 220 -20.54 -14.41 -14.64
N CYS A 221 -19.26 -14.79 -14.78
CA CYS A 221 -18.74 -16.14 -14.55
C CYS A 221 -18.00 -16.19 -13.21
#